data_AF-A0A1G7X9L5-F1
#
_entry.id   AF-A0A1G7X9L5-F1
#
_cell.length_a   1.000
_cell.length_b   1.000
_cell.length_c   1.000
_cell.angle_alpha   90.00
_cell.angle_beta   90.00
_cell.angle_gamma   90.00
#
_symmetry.space_group_name_H-M   'P 1'
#
loop_
_entity.id
_entity.type
_entity.pdbx_description
1 polymer ?
#
loop_
_entity_poly.entity_id
_entity_poly.type
_entity_poly.pdbx_seq_one_letter_code
_entity_poly.pdbx_strand_id
1 'polypeptide(L)'
;MTDQEIIQGLIARDNRVTEEFFFQKCRPLFLSVMKLVFNYEVDYDEMVNELYIYLMEDDAVKLRNFQCRSTVYQWLKILSIRFFIKKKGRMIDDKSKETPYDMRSMHCLTTEKASEKGDVERLFTRMNNKRYVLVIQRLILEDWEPEQLAEDMGITTANLYNIKRRAMAQLTRVALNDIKEYGK
;
A
#
# COMPACT_ATOMS: atom_id res chain seq x y z
N MET A 1 15.34 -22.35 2.09
CA MET A 1 14.50 -22.05 3.26
C MET A 1 13.04 -22.18 2.86
N THR A 2 12.38 -23.17 3.45
CA THR A 2 10.93 -23.35 3.38
C THR A 2 10.21 -22.33 4.26
N ASP A 3 8.91 -22.15 4.04
CA ASP A 3 8.09 -21.26 4.88
C ASP A 3 8.12 -21.67 6.36
N GLN A 4 8.19 -22.97 6.66
CA GLN A 4 8.28 -23.49 8.03
C GLN A 4 9.63 -23.18 8.66
N GLU A 5 10.74 -23.35 7.93
CA GLU A 5 12.08 -22.98 8.42
C GLU A 5 12.18 -21.48 8.71
N ILE A 6 11.57 -20.65 7.86
CA ILE A 6 11.50 -19.19 8.08
C ILE A 6 10.75 -18.90 9.38
N ILE A 7 9.52 -19.40 9.52
CA ILE A 7 8.68 -19.12 10.69
C ILE A 7 9.35 -19.60 11.98
N GLN A 8 9.93 -20.81 11.99
CA GLN A 8 10.60 -21.32 13.18
C GLN A 8 11.88 -20.55 13.50
N GLY A 9 12.68 -20.17 12.51
CA GLY A 9 13.86 -19.34 12.73
C GLY A 9 13.49 -17.95 13.28
N LEU A 10 12.40 -17.36 12.79
CA LEU A 10 11.88 -16.10 13.33
C LEU A 10 11.40 -16.24 14.78
N ILE A 11 10.62 -17.28 15.10
CA ILE A 11 10.17 -17.55 16.47
C ILE A 11 11.36 -17.78 17.41
N ALA A 12 12.39 -18.49 16.95
CA ALA A 12 13.62 -18.74 17.68
C ALA A 12 14.55 -17.51 17.79
N ARG A 13 14.19 -16.38 17.13
CA ARG A 13 15.02 -15.17 17.04
C ARG A 13 16.42 -15.47 16.48
N ASP A 14 16.50 -16.39 15.52
CA ASP A 14 17.74 -16.68 14.82
C ASP A 14 18.12 -15.47 13.96
N ASN A 15 19.23 -14.82 14.32
CA ASN A 15 19.72 -13.62 13.63
C ASN A 15 20.01 -13.87 12.15
N ARG A 16 20.54 -15.05 11.80
CA ARG A 16 20.87 -15.38 10.40
C ARG A 16 19.61 -15.50 9.57
N VAL A 17 18.60 -16.19 10.10
CA VAL A 17 17.28 -16.33 9.45
C VAL A 17 16.60 -14.97 9.35
N THR A 18 16.63 -14.17 10.41
CA THR A 18 16.00 -12.84 10.46
C THR A 18 16.62 -11.91 9.43
N GLU A 19 17.95 -11.82 9.40
CA GLU A 19 18.68 -10.97 8.46
C GLU A 19 18.46 -11.41 7.01
N GLU A 20 18.66 -12.70 6.70
CA GLU A 20 18.48 -13.23 5.35
C GLU A 20 17.03 -13.06 4.87
N PHE A 21 16.05 -13.28 5.75
CA PHE A 21 14.65 -13.17 5.38
C PHE A 21 14.22 -11.72 5.16
N PHE A 22 14.43 -10.82 6.13
CA PHE A 22 13.94 -9.45 6.03
C PHE A 22 14.77 -8.58 5.09
N PHE A 23 16.10 -8.70 5.09
CA PHE A 23 16.97 -7.75 4.38
C PHE A 23 17.40 -8.24 3.00
N GLN A 24 17.26 -9.54 2.71
CA GLN A 24 17.57 -10.08 1.37
C GLN A 24 16.31 -10.54 0.65
N LYS A 25 15.61 -11.54 1.18
CA LYS A 25 14.50 -12.21 0.46
C LYS A 25 13.24 -11.35 0.37
N CYS A 26 12.85 -10.69 1.46
CA CYS A 26 11.64 -9.88 1.49
C CYS A 26 11.85 -8.44 1.03
N ARG A 27 13.07 -8.01 0.73
CA ARG A 27 13.37 -6.62 0.38
C ARG A 27 12.55 -6.07 -0.80
N PRO A 28 12.43 -6.78 -1.95
CA PRO A 28 11.57 -6.31 -3.05
C PRO A 28 10.09 -6.21 -2.66
N LEU A 29 9.62 -7.15 -1.83
CA LEU A 29 8.24 -7.17 -1.34
C LEU A 29 7.97 -5.95 -0.45
N PHE A 30 8.85 -5.68 0.50
CA PHE A 30 8.70 -4.60 1.45
C PHE A 30 8.84 -3.22 0.82
N LEU A 31 9.77 -3.05 -0.12
CA LEU A 31 9.82 -1.83 -0.92
C LEU A 31 8.49 -1.57 -1.66
N SER A 32 7.83 -2.64 -2.15
CA SER A 32 6.51 -2.51 -2.77
C SER A 32 5.41 -2.14 -1.78
N VAL A 33 5.48 -2.65 -0.54
CA VAL A 33 4.56 -2.27 0.54
C VAL A 33 4.77 -0.81 0.95
N MET A 34 6.02 -0.36 1.07
CA MET A 34 6.33 1.01 1.45
C MET A 34 5.76 2.02 0.44
N LYS A 35 6.00 1.79 -0.86
CA LYS A 35 5.42 2.62 -1.94
C LYS A 35 3.89 2.64 -1.96
N LEU A 36 3.27 1.57 -1.47
CA LEU A 36 1.81 1.45 -1.43
C LEU A 36 1.19 2.19 -0.24
N VAL A 37 1.86 2.17 0.91
CA VAL A 37 1.28 2.63 2.18
C VAL A 37 1.70 4.07 2.51
N PHE A 38 2.93 4.44 2.21
CA PHE A 38 3.52 5.73 2.54
C PHE A 38 3.61 6.62 1.29
N ASN A 39 3.24 7.89 1.46
CA ASN A 39 3.34 8.94 0.44
C ASN A 39 4.58 9.83 0.66
N TYR A 40 5.51 9.38 1.49
CA TYR A 40 6.78 10.03 1.81
C TYR A 40 7.87 8.95 1.91
N GLU A 41 9.13 9.38 1.84
CA GLU A 41 10.26 8.45 2.03
C GLU A 41 10.29 7.93 3.46
N VAL A 42 10.35 6.61 3.59
CA VAL A 42 10.47 5.91 4.87
C VAL A 42 11.77 5.14 4.83
N ASP A 43 12.52 5.17 5.93
CA ASP A 43 13.72 4.36 6.07
C ASP A 43 13.35 2.86 6.11
N TYR A 44 14.10 2.06 5.35
CA TYR A 44 13.79 0.64 5.21
C TYR A 44 13.99 -0.10 6.53
N ASP A 45 15.06 0.23 7.26
CA ASP A 45 15.44 -0.46 8.49
C ASP A 45 14.45 -0.12 9.60
N GLU A 46 14.02 1.15 9.69
CA GLU A 46 12.95 1.58 10.60
C GLU A 46 11.64 0.83 10.34
N MET A 47 11.22 0.73 9.07
CA MET A 47 10.00 -0.01 8.69
C MET A 47 10.10 -1.49 9.06
N VAL A 48 11.23 -2.14 8.76
CA VAL A 48 11.46 -3.54 9.12
C VAL A 48 11.47 -3.73 10.63
N ASN A 49 12.12 -2.85 11.38
CA ASN A 49 12.20 -2.93 12.84
C ASN A 49 10.80 -2.83 13.49
N GLU A 50 9.99 -1.89 13.01
CA GLU A 50 8.60 -1.73 13.45
C GLU A 50 7.72 -2.95 13.14
N LEU A 51 7.86 -3.50 11.93
CA LEU A 51 7.18 -4.74 11.56
C LEU A 51 7.65 -5.92 12.42
N TYR A 52 8.94 -6.00 12.70
CA TYR A 52 9.53 -7.06 13.51
C TYR A 52 8.99 -7.01 14.96
N ILE A 53 8.96 -5.83 15.58
CA ILE A 53 8.36 -5.63 16.90
C ILE A 53 6.90 -6.11 16.90
N TYR A 54 6.12 -5.71 15.89
CA TYR A 54 4.72 -6.13 15.76
C TYR A 54 4.55 -7.65 15.60
N LEU A 55 5.47 -8.31 14.89
CA LEU A 55 5.45 -9.76 14.73
C LEU A 55 5.82 -10.50 16.03
N MET A 56 6.70 -9.92 16.85
CA MET A 56 7.20 -10.50 18.10
C MET A 56 6.33 -10.21 19.32
N GLU A 57 5.39 -9.25 19.20
CA GLU A 57 4.37 -8.94 20.21
C GLU A 57 3.61 -10.21 20.65
N ASP A 58 3.30 -10.29 21.94
CA ASP A 58 2.63 -11.43 22.58
C ASP A 58 3.32 -12.77 22.29
N ASP A 59 4.63 -12.88 22.57
CA ASP A 59 5.42 -14.10 22.34
C ASP A 59 5.28 -14.65 20.90
N ALA A 60 5.36 -13.76 19.92
CA ALA A 60 5.27 -14.12 18.51
C ALA A 60 3.99 -14.90 18.14
N VAL A 61 2.88 -14.69 18.85
CA VAL A 61 1.59 -15.39 18.61
C VAL A 61 1.16 -15.31 17.14
N LYS A 62 1.46 -14.20 16.46
CA LYS A 62 1.15 -14.03 15.02
C LYS A 62 1.90 -15.04 14.15
N LEU A 63 3.18 -15.27 14.43
CA LEU A 63 4.02 -16.26 13.74
C LEU A 63 3.60 -17.68 14.11
N ARG A 64 3.34 -17.94 15.40
CA ARG A 64 2.89 -19.27 15.88
C ARG A 64 1.56 -19.70 15.28
N ASN A 65 0.66 -18.75 15.02
CA ASN A 65 -0.64 -19.01 14.38
C ASN A 65 -0.57 -19.14 12.84
N PHE A 66 0.62 -19.08 12.24
CA PHE A 66 0.76 -19.25 10.80
C PHE A 66 0.51 -20.71 10.39
N GLN A 67 -0.64 -20.95 9.74
CA GLN A 67 -1.10 -22.29 9.37
C GLN A 67 -0.62 -22.78 7.98
N CYS A 68 0.35 -22.11 7.35
CA CYS A 68 0.89 -22.49 6.03
C CYS A 68 -0.18 -22.63 4.92
N ARG A 69 -1.31 -21.91 5.00
CA ARG A 69 -2.38 -21.91 3.97
C ARG A 69 -2.05 -21.06 2.73
N SER A 70 -0.98 -20.28 2.81
CA SER A 70 -0.38 -19.47 1.76
C SER A 70 1.12 -19.43 1.98
N THR A 71 1.89 -18.84 1.07
CA THR A 71 3.32 -18.63 1.35
C THR A 71 3.51 -17.62 2.48
N VAL A 72 4.64 -17.70 3.19
CA VAL A 72 4.97 -16.72 4.24
C VAL A 72 5.03 -15.30 3.67
N TYR A 73 5.47 -15.15 2.41
CA TYR A 73 5.54 -13.86 1.70
C TYR A 73 4.15 -13.26 1.46
N GLN A 74 3.17 -14.06 1.02
CA GLN A 74 1.80 -13.59 0.79
C GLN A 74 1.12 -13.18 2.09
N TRP A 75 1.29 -14.00 3.12
CA TRP A 75 0.77 -13.72 4.46
C TRP A 75 1.39 -12.44 5.03
N LEU A 76 2.72 -12.33 4.97
CA LEU A 76 3.47 -11.19 5.47
C LEU A 76 3.11 -9.91 4.72
N LYS A 77 2.96 -9.97 3.38
CA LYS A 77 2.47 -8.84 2.58
C LYS A 77 1.17 -8.27 3.12
N ILE A 78 0.16 -9.12 3.32
CA ILE A 78 -1.17 -8.70 3.79
C ILE A 78 -1.07 -8.15 5.22
N LEU A 79 -0.32 -8.83 6.08
CA LEU A 79 -0.12 -8.44 7.47
C LEU A 79 0.56 -7.07 7.60
N SER A 80 1.64 -6.84 6.85
CA SER A 80 2.38 -5.56 6.85
C SER A 80 1.50 -4.42 6.33
N ILE A 81 0.79 -4.61 5.21
CA ILE A 81 -0.11 -3.57 4.66
C ILE A 81 -1.17 -3.18 5.71
N ARG A 82 -1.84 -4.16 6.32
CA ARG A 82 -2.87 -3.90 7.34
C ARG A 82 -2.29 -3.18 8.57
N PHE A 83 -1.13 -3.62 9.03
CA PHE A 83 -0.45 -3.02 10.18
C PHE A 83 -0.12 -1.54 9.93
N PHE A 84 0.55 -1.23 8.82
CA PHE A 84 1.01 0.13 8.55
C PHE A 84 -0.13 1.09 8.16
N ILE A 85 -1.17 0.62 7.48
CA ILE A 85 -2.38 1.44 7.25
C ILE A 85 -3.05 1.78 8.59
N LYS A 86 -3.21 0.81 9.49
CA LYS A 86 -3.79 1.05 10.83
C LYS A 86 -2.92 1.97 11.69
N LYS A 87 -1.59 1.84 11.60
CA LYS A 87 -0.64 2.70 12.34
C LYS A 87 -0.70 4.14 11.83
N LYS A 88 -0.70 4.34 10.50
CA LYS A 88 -0.86 5.66 9.87
C LYS A 88 -2.18 6.33 10.26
N GLY A 89 -3.30 5.58 10.25
CA GLY A 89 -4.60 6.11 10.66
C GLY A 89 -4.60 6.60 12.12
N ARG A 90 -3.94 5.88 13.03
CA ARG A 90 -3.81 6.30 14.44
C ARG A 90 -2.95 7.54 14.64
N MET A 91 -1.88 7.72 13.85
CA MET A 91 -1.06 8.94 13.91
C MET A 91 -1.76 10.18 13.33
N ILE A 92 -2.76 10.00 12.45
CA ILE A 92 -3.55 11.10 11.89
C ILE A 92 -4.67 11.53 12.85
N ASP A 93 -5.22 10.60 13.63
CA ASP A 93 -6.28 10.85 14.63
C ASP A 93 -5.72 11.47 15.92
N ASP A 94 -4.46 11.19 16.25
CA ASP A 94 -3.76 11.71 17.43
C ASP A 94 -3.13 13.10 17.21
N LYS A 95 -3.90 14.04 16.64
CA LYS A 95 -3.52 15.47 16.61
C LYS A 95 -3.76 16.15 17.97
N SER A 96 -3.32 15.54 19.06
CA SER A 96 -3.28 16.20 20.37
C SER A 96 -1.82 16.48 20.79
N LYS A 97 -1.45 17.74 20.56
CA LYS A 97 -0.44 18.54 21.27
C LYS A 97 0.99 17.99 21.37
N GLU A 98 1.86 18.30 20.39
CA GLU A 98 3.19 18.85 20.68
C GLU A 98 3.59 19.88 19.60
N THR A 99 4.24 20.96 20.06
CA THR A 99 4.56 22.22 19.33
C THR A 99 5.73 22.10 18.35
N PRO A 100 5.83 23.01 17.35
CA PRO A 100 6.67 22.84 16.18
C PRO A 100 8.12 23.26 16.44
N TYR A 101 9.09 22.40 16.10
CA TYR A 101 10.46 22.84 15.85
C TYR A 101 10.59 23.20 14.38
N ASP A 102 10.51 24.50 14.13
CA ASP A 102 10.92 25.15 12.89
C ASP A 102 12.43 25.36 12.90
N MET A 103 13.14 24.79 11.94
CA MET A 103 14.27 25.49 11.33
C MET A 103 14.50 25.00 9.89
N ARG A 104 13.79 25.67 8.96
CA ARG A 104 14.44 26.34 7.82
C ARG A 104 15.24 25.45 6.85
N SER A 105 14.54 24.92 5.84
CA SER A 105 15.06 24.91 4.47
C SER A 105 13.95 25.39 3.54
N MET A 106 14.07 26.65 3.14
CA MET A 106 13.10 27.43 2.39
C MET A 106 13.60 27.56 0.94
N HIS A 107 12.69 27.28 0.00
CA HIS A 107 12.79 27.49 -1.46
C HIS A 107 13.72 26.50 -2.21
N CYS A 108 13.32 25.78 -3.26
CA CYS A 108 12.51 26.12 -4.43
C CYS A 108 12.14 24.75 -5.10
N LEU A 109 10.90 24.40 -5.43
CA LEU A 109 10.24 24.77 -6.68
C LEU A 109 8.75 24.37 -6.58
N THR A 110 7.89 25.36 -6.65
CA THR A 110 6.46 25.23 -6.96
C THR A 110 6.28 24.98 -8.46
N THR A 111 6.44 23.75 -8.96
CA THR A 111 6.02 23.37 -10.34
C THR A 111 5.92 21.85 -10.57
N GLU A 112 5.23 21.06 -9.72
CA GLU A 112 5.01 19.63 -10.04
C GLU A 112 3.57 19.12 -9.82
N LYS A 113 2.79 19.69 -8.90
CA LYS A 113 1.39 19.28 -8.68
C LYS A 113 0.45 19.50 -9.87
N ALA A 114 0.83 20.32 -10.84
CA ALA A 114 0.05 20.54 -12.06
C ALA A 114 0.25 19.44 -13.11
N SER A 115 1.38 18.71 -13.08
CA SER A 115 1.66 17.66 -14.09
C SER A 115 0.91 16.37 -13.79
N GLU A 116 0.88 15.93 -12.52
CA GLU A 116 0.26 14.65 -12.13
C GLU A 116 -1.26 14.63 -12.36
N LYS A 117 -1.94 15.75 -12.08
CA LYS A 117 -3.40 15.85 -12.27
C LYS A 117 -3.78 15.81 -13.75
N GLY A 118 -2.96 16.44 -14.61
CA GLY A 118 -3.12 16.40 -16.07
C GLY A 118 -2.88 15.01 -16.66
N ASP A 119 -1.95 14.23 -16.11
CA ASP A 119 -1.66 12.87 -16.56
C ASP A 119 -2.84 11.92 -16.26
N VAL A 120 -3.45 12.01 -15.07
CA VAL A 120 -4.60 11.17 -14.69
C VAL A 120 -5.83 11.49 -15.54
N GLU A 121 -6.11 12.77 -15.78
CA GLU A 121 -7.23 13.20 -16.65
C GLU A 121 -7.05 12.73 -18.11
N ARG A 122 -5.81 12.75 -18.62
CA ARG A 122 -5.46 12.21 -19.94
C ARG A 122 -5.75 10.70 -20.02
N LEU A 123 -5.35 9.94 -19.00
CA LEU A 123 -5.62 8.50 -18.93
C LEU A 123 -7.12 8.19 -18.86
N PHE A 124 -7.89 8.95 -18.08
CA PHE A 124 -9.35 8.78 -17.99
C PHE A 124 -10.08 9.12 -19.28
N THR A 125 -9.57 10.09 -20.05
CA THR A 125 -10.12 10.41 -21.37
C THR A 125 -10.01 9.22 -22.33
N ARG A 126 -8.88 8.49 -22.26
CA ARG A 126 -8.61 7.28 -23.06
C ARG A 126 -9.33 6.02 -22.57
N MET A 127 -9.98 6.06 -21.42
CA MET A 127 -10.84 4.97 -20.96
C MET A 127 -12.22 5.05 -21.63
N ASN A 128 -12.54 4.03 -22.43
CA ASN A 128 -13.82 3.94 -23.14
C ASN A 128 -15.03 3.81 -22.18
N ASN A 129 -14.83 3.24 -21.00
CA ASN A 129 -15.93 3.01 -20.05
C ASN A 129 -15.98 4.11 -18.99
N LYS A 130 -16.89 5.07 -19.16
CA LYS A 130 -17.05 6.20 -18.23
C LYS A 130 -17.54 5.78 -16.84
N ARG A 131 -18.28 4.67 -16.74
CA ARG A 131 -18.66 4.08 -15.45
C ARG A 131 -17.44 3.63 -14.66
N TYR A 132 -16.38 3.16 -15.33
CA TYR A 132 -15.14 2.77 -14.66
C TYR A 132 -14.34 3.97 -14.18
N VAL A 133 -14.29 5.03 -14.99
CA VAL A 133 -13.67 6.31 -14.60
C VAL A 133 -14.33 6.85 -13.34
N LEU A 134 -15.67 6.92 -13.31
CA LEU A 134 -16.43 7.38 -12.15
C LEU A 134 -16.08 6.59 -10.88
N VAL A 135 -16.06 5.25 -10.98
CA VAL A 135 -15.74 4.40 -9.82
C VAL A 135 -14.32 4.61 -9.33
N ILE A 136 -13.35 4.82 -10.23
CA ILE A 136 -11.96 5.12 -9.82
C ILE A 136 -11.89 6.51 -9.19
N GLN A 137 -12.50 7.52 -9.79
CA GLN A 137 -12.51 8.89 -9.26
C GLN A 137 -13.10 8.94 -7.85
N ARG A 138 -14.33 8.43 -7.67
CA ARG A 138 -15.03 8.47 -6.39
C ARG A 138 -14.31 7.67 -5.30
N LEU A 139 -13.88 6.45 -5.60
CA LEU A 139 -13.30 5.57 -4.57
C LEU A 139 -11.82 5.84 -4.28
N ILE A 140 -11.05 6.39 -5.22
CA ILE A 140 -9.58 6.47 -5.10
C ILE A 140 -9.10 7.91 -5.01
N LEU A 141 -9.77 8.86 -5.68
CA LEU A 141 -9.36 10.27 -5.66
C LEU A 141 -10.17 11.10 -4.65
N GLU A 142 -11.43 10.73 -4.43
CA GLU A 142 -12.34 11.44 -3.52
C GLU A 142 -12.62 10.68 -2.22
N ASP A 143 -12.00 9.50 -2.03
CA ASP A 143 -12.11 8.66 -0.83
C ASP A 143 -13.56 8.36 -0.38
N TRP A 144 -14.49 8.18 -1.34
CA TRP A 144 -15.87 7.79 -1.03
C TRP A 144 -15.95 6.39 -0.44
N GLU A 145 -16.86 6.21 0.52
CA GLU A 145 -17.19 4.90 1.05
C GLU A 145 -17.86 4.01 -0.01
N PRO A 146 -17.45 2.74 -0.16
CA PRO A 146 -18.00 1.83 -1.17
C PRO A 146 -19.52 1.65 -1.07
N GLU A 147 -20.07 1.65 0.14
CA GLU A 147 -21.50 1.52 0.42
C GLU A 147 -22.26 2.72 -0.14
N GLN A 148 -21.76 3.93 0.08
CA GLN A 148 -22.37 5.18 -0.39
C GLN A 148 -22.37 5.25 -1.93
N LEU A 149 -21.24 4.90 -2.55
CA LEU A 149 -21.16 4.89 -4.01
C LEU A 149 -22.02 3.78 -4.63
N ALA A 150 -22.12 2.62 -3.98
CA ALA A 150 -22.97 1.54 -4.45
C ALA A 150 -24.45 1.96 -4.44
N GLU A 151 -24.88 2.64 -3.38
CA GLU A 151 -26.22 3.23 -3.26
C GLU A 151 -26.47 4.31 -4.32
N ASP A 152 -25.56 5.28 -4.47
CA ASP A 152 -25.65 6.34 -5.49
C ASP A 152 -25.74 5.77 -6.92
N MET A 153 -25.00 4.68 -7.20
CA MET A 153 -25.03 3.99 -8.48
C MET A 153 -26.20 3.00 -8.64
N GLY A 154 -27.03 2.81 -7.61
CA GLY A 154 -28.15 1.86 -7.62
C GLY A 154 -27.72 0.40 -7.81
N ILE A 155 -26.56 0.00 -7.26
CA ILE A 155 -26.02 -1.36 -7.36
C ILE A 155 -25.64 -1.93 -5.99
N THR A 156 -25.47 -3.25 -5.94
CA THR A 156 -24.88 -3.90 -4.75
C THR A 156 -23.40 -3.57 -4.62
N THR A 157 -22.89 -3.50 -3.38
CA THR A 157 -21.45 -3.36 -3.07
C THR A 157 -20.59 -4.45 -3.74
N ALA A 158 -21.07 -5.69 -3.78
CA ALA A 158 -20.38 -6.79 -4.49
C ALA A 158 -20.18 -6.50 -5.99
N ASN A 159 -21.21 -5.97 -6.66
CA ASN A 159 -21.11 -5.54 -8.05
C ASN A 159 -20.15 -4.35 -8.20
N LEU A 160 -20.16 -3.40 -7.25
CA LEU A 160 -19.22 -2.28 -7.23
C LEU A 160 -17.76 -2.77 -7.16
N TYR A 161 -17.44 -3.75 -6.31
CA TYR A 161 -16.10 -4.36 -6.25
C TYR A 161 -15.70 -5.03 -7.56
N ASN A 162 -16.62 -5.71 -8.24
CA ASN A 162 -16.37 -6.29 -9.57
C ASN A 162 -16.09 -5.22 -10.61
N ILE A 163 -16.85 -4.12 -10.59
CA ILE A 163 -16.64 -2.96 -11.47
C ILE A 163 -15.28 -2.33 -11.18
N LYS A 164 -14.96 -2.05 -9.91
CA LYS A 164 -13.64 -1.53 -9.48
C LYS A 164 -12.50 -2.41 -10.00
N ARG A 165 -12.60 -3.74 -9.85
CA ARG A 165 -11.58 -4.67 -10.36
C ARG A 165 -11.37 -4.55 -11.87
N ARG A 166 -12.44 -4.50 -12.66
CA ARG A 166 -12.35 -4.33 -14.13
C ARG A 166 -11.85 -2.95 -14.52
N ALA A 167 -12.27 -1.92 -13.79
CA ALA A 167 -11.85 -0.54 -13.98
C ALA A 167 -10.33 -0.39 -13.80
N MET A 168 -9.78 -0.95 -12.72
CA MET A 168 -8.33 -0.93 -12.46
C MET A 168 -7.56 -1.68 -13.56
N ALA A 169 -8.03 -2.84 -14.00
CA ALA A 169 -7.39 -3.59 -15.09
C ALA A 169 -7.37 -2.79 -16.41
N GLN A 170 -8.47 -2.08 -16.72
CA GLN A 170 -8.52 -1.22 -17.90
C GLN A 170 -7.59 0.00 -17.76
N LEU A 171 -7.57 0.65 -16.60
CA LEU A 171 -6.67 1.77 -16.33
C LEU A 171 -5.21 1.36 -16.51
N THR A 172 -4.81 0.21 -15.97
CA THR A 172 -3.45 -0.33 -16.16
C THR A 172 -3.12 -0.51 -17.64
N ARG A 173 -4.03 -1.08 -18.43
CA ARG A 173 -3.82 -1.25 -19.87
C ARG A 173 -3.64 0.09 -20.60
N VAL A 174 -4.46 1.09 -20.26
CA VAL A 174 -4.37 2.43 -20.85
C VAL A 174 -3.06 3.10 -20.47
N ALA A 175 -2.64 3.04 -19.20
CA ALA A 175 -1.38 3.60 -18.74
C ALA A 175 -0.16 2.95 -19.42
N LEU A 176 -0.16 1.62 -19.58
CA LEU A 176 0.91 0.92 -20.28
C LEU A 176 1.00 1.29 -21.76
N ASN A 177 -0.13 1.58 -22.41
CA ASN A 177 -0.13 2.05 -23.80
C ASN A 177 0.34 3.51 -23.89
N ASP A 178 -0.06 4.38 -22.96
CA ASP A 178 0.39 5.77 -22.90
C ASP A 178 1.92 5.86 -22.77
N ILE A 179 2.53 5.02 -21.91
CA ILE A 179 3.99 4.93 -21.77
C ILE A 179 4.66 4.49 -23.08
N LYS A 180 4.04 3.58 -23.85
CA LYS A 180 4.60 3.15 -25.14
C LYS A 180 4.53 4.24 -26.21
N GLU A 181 3.49 5.06 -26.19
CA GLU A 181 3.25 6.12 -27.18
C GLU A 181 4.05 7.40 -26.88
N TYR A 182 4.25 7.74 -25.61
CA TYR A 182 4.82 9.02 -25.18
C TYR A 182 6.04 8.91 -24.25
N GLY A 183 6.47 7.70 -23.89
CA GLY A 183 7.63 7.46 -23.00
C GLY A 183 8.99 7.54 -23.69
N LYS A 184 9.15 8.40 -24.71
CA LYS A 184 10.44 8.72 -25.35
C LYS A 184 10.83 10.16 -25.08
#